data_AF-A0A2S4ZC68-F1
#
_entry.id   AF-A0A2S4ZC68-F1
#
_cell.length_a   1.000
_cell.length_b   1.000
_cell.length_c   1.000
_cell.angle_alpha   90.00
_cell.angle_beta   90.00
_cell.angle_gamma   90.00
#
_symmetry.space_group_name_H-M   'P 1'
#
loop_
_entity.id
_entity.type
_entity.pdbx_description
1 polymer ?
#
loop_
_entity_poly.entity_id
_entity_poly.type
_entity_poly.pdbx_seq_one_letter_code
_entity_poly.pdbx_strand_id
1 'polypeptide(L)' 'MRLDVPHARLVEDLPGGRVRILTQETQIGRPAAEPARETPNPMPNGRQTWLDGPVRAAETA' A
#
# COMPACT_ATOMS: atom_id res chain seq x y z
N MET A 1 -20.59 1.40 12.27
CA MET A 1 -19.54 0.39 12.57
C MET A 1 -18.19 1.06 12.45
N ARG A 2 -17.24 0.73 13.33
CA ARG A 2 -15.87 1.26 13.28
C ARG A 2 -15.01 0.38 12.36
N LEU A 3 -14.12 1.03 11.62
CA LEU A 3 -13.07 0.39 10.81
C LEU A 3 -11.75 1.06 11.21
N ASP A 4 -10.85 0.28 11.80
CA ASP A 4 -9.51 0.72 12.16
C ASP A 4 -8.52 0.27 11.08
N VAL A 5 -7.73 1.21 10.56
CA VAL A 5 -6.85 0.97 9.41
C VAL A 5 -5.44 1.54 9.63
N PRO A 6 -4.64 0.94 10.53
CA PRO A 6 -3.23 1.30 10.64
C PRO A 6 -2.48 1.01 9.34
N HIS A 7 -1.76 2.02 8.86
CA HIS A 7 -0.91 1.96 7.68
C HIS A 7 0.56 2.12 8.09
N ALA A 8 1.38 1.18 7.65
CA ALA A 8 2.83 1.23 7.80
C ALA A 8 3.49 1.40 6.43
N ARG A 9 4.53 2.24 6.38
CA ARG A 9 5.38 2.42 5.20
C ARG A 9 6.84 2.33 5.62
N LEU A 10 7.63 1.60 4.85
CA LEU A 10 9.08 1.53 4.99
C LEU A 10 9.70 1.98 3.68
N VAL A 11 10.60 2.95 3.77
CA VAL A 11 11.42 3.43 2.65
C VAL A 11 12.87 3.22 3.02
N GLU A 12 13.62 2.54 2.17
CA GLU A 12 15.03 2.25 2.43
C GLU A 12 15.86 2.21 1.15
N ASP A 13 17.12 2.58 1.28
CA ASP A 13 18.11 2.43 0.23
C ASP A 13 18.56 0.98 0.11
N LEU A 14 18.70 0.52 -1.13
CA LEU A 14 19.24 -0.78 -1.47
C LEU A 14 20.53 -0.62 -2.29
N PRO A 15 21.44 -1.62 -2.24
CA PRO A 15 22.64 -1.61 -3.07
C PRO A 15 22.33 -1.45 -4.55
N GLY A 16 23.23 -0.75 -5.25
CA GLY A 16 23.11 -0.47 -6.68
C GLY A 16 22.24 0.74 -7.01
N GLY A 17 22.11 1.71 -6.10
CA GLY A 17 21.37 2.95 -6.34
C GLY A 17 19.86 2.74 -6.47
N ARG A 18 19.31 1.75 -5.77
CA ARG A 18 17.88 1.42 -5.80
C ARG A 18 17.23 1.85 -4.49
N VAL A 19 15.95 2.20 -4.55
CA VAL A 19 15.13 2.47 -3.38
C VAL A 19 14.02 1.43 -3.31
N ARG A 20 13.75 0.91 -2.12
CA ARG A 20 12.57 0.06 -1.85
C ARG A 20 11.54 0.86 -1.08
N ILE A 21 10.30 0.82 -1.56
CA ILE A 21 9.12 1.30 -0.85
C ILE A 21 8.23 0.11 -0.55
N LEU A 22 8.07 -0.22 0.73
CA LEU A 22 7.16 -1.27 1.21
C LEU A 22 5.98 -0.60 1.92
N THR A 23 4.76 -0.96 1.52
CA THR A 23 3.54 -0.55 2.23
C THR A 23 2.81 -1.75 2.79
N GLN A 24 2.29 -1.61 4.01
CA GLN A 24 1.45 -2.58 4.67
C GLN A 24 0.28 -1.89 5.35
N GLU A 25 -0.85 -2.55 5.35
CA GLU A 25 -2.09 -2.05 5.91
C GLU A 25 -2.78 -3.21 6.61
N THR A 26 -3.27 -2.98 7.82
CA THR A 26 -4.16 -3.92 8.51
C THR A 26 -5.53 -3.30 8.61
N GLN A 27 -6.58 -4.03 8.24
CA GLN A 27 -7.96 -3.56 8.32
C GLN A 27 -8.71 -4.36 9.39
N ILE A 28 -9.18 -3.66 10.43
CA ILE A 28 -9.83 -4.27 11.59
C ILE A 28 -11.25 -3.71 11.71
N GLY A 29 -12.24 -4.59 11.52
CA GLY A 29 -13.65 -4.27 11.65
C GLY A 29 -14.51 -4.99 10.63
N ARG A 30 -15.82 -5.08 10.88
CA ARG A 30 -16.77 -5.73 9.94
C ARG A 30 -16.73 -5.15 8.52
N PRO A 31 -16.53 -3.83 8.29
CA PRO A 31 -16.41 -3.30 6.93
C PRO A 31 -15.24 -3.87 6.12
N ALA A 32 -14.21 -4.44 6.77
CA ALA A 32 -13.07 -5.06 6.08
C ALA A 32 -13.37 -6.47 5.56
N ALA A 33 -14.43 -7.12 6.06
CA ALA A 33 -14.67 -8.54 5.82
C ALA A 33 -15.09 -8.86 4.38
N GLU A 34 -15.90 -8.00 3.76
CA GLU A 34 -16.32 -8.16 2.36
C GLU A 34 -15.16 -7.88 1.39
N PRO A 35 -14.46 -6.72 1.46
CA PRO A 35 -13.32 -6.45 0.57
C PRO A 35 -12.21 -7.49 0.65
N ALA A 36 -11.99 -8.09 1.84
CA ALA A 36 -10.98 -9.13 2.01
C ALA A 36 -11.28 -10.44 1.25
N ARG A 37 -12.54 -10.67 0.83
CA ARG A 37 -12.98 -11.86 0.08
C ARG A 37 -13.07 -11.63 -1.42
N GLU A 38 -13.02 -10.39 -1.87
CA GLU A 38 -13.08 -10.05 -3.28
C GLU A 38 -11.85 -10.59 -4.03
N THR A 39 -12.07 -11.09 -5.25
CA THR A 39 -11.02 -11.51 -6.16
C THR A 39 -11.28 -10.87 -7.54
N PRO A 40 -10.43 -9.93 -8.00
CA PRO A 40 -9.20 -9.48 -7.34
C PRO A 40 -9.49 -8.67 -6.06
N ASN A 41 -8.59 -8.73 -5.08
CA ASN A 41 -8.74 -7.97 -3.84
C ASN A 41 -8.49 -6.47 -4.13
N PRO A 42 -9.43 -5.56 -3.80
CA PRO A 42 -9.30 -4.14 -4.11
C PRO A 42 -8.18 -3.44 -3.33
N MET A 43 -7.80 -3.95 -2.15
CA MET A 43 -6.86 -3.26 -1.26
C MET A 43 -5.40 -3.27 -1.76
N PRO A 44 -4.82 -4.41 -2.20
CA PRO A 44 -3.52 -4.40 -2.88
C PRO A 44 -3.49 -3.50 -4.11
N ASN A 45 -4.57 -3.47 -4.91
CA ASN A 45 -4.64 -2.64 -6.12
C ASN A 45 -4.60 -1.14 -5.77
N GLY A 46 -5.37 -0.71 -4.77
CA GLY A 46 -5.34 0.68 -4.29
C GLY A 46 -3.95 1.08 -3.79
N ARG A 47 -3.25 0.19 -3.08
CA ARG A 47 -1.88 0.45 -2.61
C ARG A 47 -0.86 0.50 -3.75
N GLN A 48 -1.03 -0.31 -4.80
CA GLN A 48 -0.18 -0.23 -6.00
C GLN A 48 -0.35 1.11 -6.69
N THR A 49 -1.58 1.56 -6.93
CA THR A 49 -1.86 2.89 -7.50
C THR A 49 -1.25 4.01 -6.66
N TRP A 50 -1.29 3.88 -5.33
CA TRP A 50 -0.63 4.83 -4.44
C TRP A 50 0.90 4.81 -4.58
N LEU A 51 1.54 3.63 -4.74
CA LEU A 51 2.98 3.50 -4.96
C LEU A 51 3.44 4.10 -6.29
N ASP A 52 2.62 4.02 -7.33
CA ASP A 52 2.95 4.54 -8.66
C ASP A 52 3.15 6.07 -8.64
N GLY A 53 2.45 6.79 -7.76
CA GLY A 53 2.56 8.24 -7.58
C GLY A 53 3.97 8.72 -7.19
N PRO A 54 4.49 8.36 -6.00
CA PRO A 54 5.83 8.77 -5.57
C PRO A 54 6.93 8.20 -6.46
N VAL A 55 6.77 7.00 -7.03
CA VAL A 55 7.74 6.46 -8.00
C VAL A 55 7.83 7.36 -9.23
N ARG A 56 6.70 7.71 -9.85
CA ARG A 56 6.69 8.65 -10.99
C ARG A 56 7.25 10.01 -10.64
N ALA A 57 6.92 10.55 -9.46
CA ALA A 57 7.44 11.83 -9.01
C ALA A 57 8.98 11.80 -8.91
N ALA A 58 9.55 10.71 -8.41
CA ALA A 58 11.00 10.52 -8.31
C ALA A 58 11.67 10.31 -9.67
N GLU A 59 11.02 9.65 -10.63
CA GLU A 59 11.54 9.50 -12.00
C GLU A 59 11.63 10.82 -12.76
N THR A 60 10.78 11.80 -12.41
CA THR A 60 10.72 13.12 -13.05
C THR A 60 11.50 14.22 -12.32
N ALA A 61 12.14 13.90 -11.20
CA ALA A 61 12.91 14.83 -10.37
C ALA A 61 14.36 14.95 -10.83
#